data_AF-A0A0Q5MQB1-F1
#
_entry.id   AF-A0A0Q5MQB1-F1
#
_cell.length_a   1.000
_cell.length_b   1.000
_cell.length_c   1.000
_cell.angle_alpha   90.00
_cell.angle_beta   90.00
_cell.angle_gamma   90.00
#
_symmetry.space_group_name_H-M   'P 1'
#
loop_
_entity.id
_entity.type
_entity.pdbx_description
1 polymer ?
#
loop_
_entity_poly.entity_id
_entity_poly.type
_entity_poly.pdbx_seq_one_letter_code
_entity_poly.pdbx_strand_id
1 'polypeptide(L)'
;MHADGDGPGRYTAPSGTRIEDLLKDFVSRAGELLQFQERMGGLLEAVVAVAEDLSLDAVLERVVQSACQLLRARYGALGVIGDDRALSHFITVGIDGELAKQIGPLPTGHGVLGLLISDPRPLRLHDLRTHPEAYGFPEHHPPMQSFLGVPVRVRDVVFGNLYLTEKVGGGDFTVEDEELAVALAAAAGVAIENARLYDDARRRAQWLEACMDVAGLMLGTDPAHSAGLGPIAGRALRESGSKLALIVEPAADGDGYVVAGADGEGADLFSPLTLSLDSEALRGVLSGGDPVLVDNAADVLGVLEGTVAGPLLAVALSTQGAHHGLLLLVRDSGAGPYGRIDVEMGAVFGSHVALALELARVHRLREELLVYTDRDRIARDLHDLVIQRLFAAGLSVQSLNRFTKEELALDRIRAVTGELDEAIRSLRDTIYSLRTGNGDTELLSARLRRVTRSAAKSLPFAPGLMLEGPVDSVLPDKAEHVVAVVSEGLSNAIRHSGADSIEVSVSALDGRMTVLVTDNGSGFNGSTKRNGLNNMEERARMLEGTCTITGAPGAGTSLEWSVPL
;
A
#
# COMPACT_ATOMS: atom_id res chain seq x y z
N MET A 1 -81.78 -74.02 70.90
CA MET A 1 -81.34 -75.33 71.43
C MET A 1 -79.94 -75.58 70.87
N HIS A 2 -78.95 -75.60 71.76
CA HIS A 2 -77.54 -75.95 71.57
C HIS A 2 -76.70 -75.06 70.65
N ALA A 3 -75.40 -74.87 70.85
CA ALA A 3 -74.48 -75.01 71.99
C ALA A 3 -73.10 -74.61 71.41
N ASP A 4 -72.24 -74.04 72.26
CA ASP A 4 -70.78 -74.12 72.31
C ASP A 4 -69.91 -73.82 71.08
N GLY A 5 -68.79 -73.13 71.39
CA GLY A 5 -67.83 -72.61 70.44
C GLY A 5 -66.58 -73.46 70.27
N ASP A 6 -65.71 -72.97 69.39
CA ASP A 6 -64.31 -73.39 69.27
C ASP A 6 -63.46 -72.22 68.73
N GLY A 7 -62.17 -72.23 69.09
CA GLY A 7 -61.20 -71.13 69.08
C GLY A 7 -60.59 -70.70 67.73
N PRO A 8 -59.42 -70.03 67.75
CA PRO A 8 -59.18 -68.80 66.99
C PRO A 8 -58.56 -69.01 65.60
N GLY A 9 -59.16 -68.39 64.58
CA GLY A 9 -58.55 -68.18 63.27
C GLY A 9 -57.81 -66.84 63.21
N ARG A 10 -56.47 -66.88 63.28
CA ARG A 10 -55.58 -65.76 62.97
C ARG A 10 -55.89 -65.24 61.56
N TYR A 11 -56.53 -64.08 61.46
CA TYR A 11 -56.56 -63.30 60.22
C TYR A 11 -55.24 -62.52 60.12
N THR A 12 -54.31 -63.01 59.30
CA THR A 12 -53.16 -62.22 58.86
C THR A 12 -53.60 -61.42 57.64
N ALA A 13 -53.72 -60.11 57.79
CA ALA A 13 -53.92 -59.18 56.68
C ALA A 13 -52.57 -58.50 56.36
N PRO A 14 -52.08 -58.52 55.10
CA PRO A 14 -50.94 -57.72 54.70
C PRO A 14 -51.43 -56.35 54.19
N SER A 15 -51.36 -55.32 55.04
CA SER A 15 -51.75 -53.94 54.69
C SER A 15 -50.61 -52.90 54.81
N GLY A 16 -49.40 -53.33 55.17
CA GLY A 16 -48.22 -52.45 55.25
C GLY A 16 -47.51 -52.19 53.91
N THR A 17 -47.51 -53.15 53.00
CA THR A 17 -46.70 -53.09 51.77
C THR A 17 -47.20 -52.06 50.75
N ARG A 18 -48.53 -51.88 50.62
CA ARG A 18 -49.12 -51.02 49.57
C ARG A 18 -48.88 -49.53 49.79
N ILE A 19 -48.75 -49.08 51.04
CA ILE A 19 -48.48 -47.67 51.38
C ILE A 19 -46.97 -47.38 51.27
N GLU A 20 -46.13 -48.33 51.69
CA GLU A 20 -44.68 -48.24 51.54
C GLU A 20 -44.26 -48.21 50.07
N ASP A 21 -44.90 -48.99 49.21
CA ASP A 21 -44.64 -49.01 47.77
C ASP A 21 -45.08 -47.69 47.10
N LEU A 22 -46.22 -47.11 47.49
CA LEU A 22 -46.66 -45.80 46.99
C LEU A 22 -45.76 -44.65 47.44
N LEU A 23 -45.24 -44.71 48.68
CA LEU A 23 -44.28 -43.72 49.18
C LEU A 23 -42.93 -43.84 48.46
N LYS A 24 -42.45 -45.06 48.19
CA LYS A 24 -41.25 -45.28 47.36
C LYS A 24 -41.43 -44.75 45.95
N ASP A 25 -42.58 -45.00 45.32
CA ASP A 25 -42.88 -44.50 43.98
C ASP A 25 -42.99 -42.97 43.94
N PHE A 26 -43.60 -42.36 44.95
CA PHE A 26 -43.66 -40.91 45.10
C PHE A 26 -42.28 -40.28 45.31
N VAL A 27 -41.44 -40.85 46.18
CA VAL A 27 -40.08 -40.37 46.43
C VAL A 27 -39.21 -40.55 45.18
N SER A 28 -39.37 -41.65 44.44
CA SER A 28 -38.68 -41.87 43.16
C SER A 28 -39.05 -40.80 42.14
N ARG A 29 -40.35 -40.56 41.91
CA ARG A 29 -40.83 -39.54 40.98
C ARG A 29 -40.43 -38.12 41.40
N ALA A 30 -40.45 -37.82 42.70
CA ALA A 30 -39.98 -36.54 43.21
C ALA A 30 -38.47 -36.36 42.98
N GLY A 31 -37.68 -37.42 43.18
CA GLY A 31 -36.26 -37.44 42.86
C GLY A 31 -35.98 -37.27 41.36
N GLU A 32 -36.74 -37.92 40.50
CA GLU A 32 -36.68 -37.77 39.04
C GLU A 32 -37.00 -36.33 38.61
N LEU A 33 -38.05 -35.72 39.18
CA LEU A 33 -38.43 -34.33 38.91
C LEU A 33 -37.37 -33.32 39.37
N LEU A 34 -36.79 -33.53 40.54
CA LEU A 34 -35.70 -32.69 41.06
C LEU A 34 -34.46 -32.78 40.17
N GLN A 35 -34.05 -34.00 39.79
CA GLN A 35 -32.94 -34.18 38.86
C GLN A 35 -33.23 -33.58 37.48
N PHE A 36 -34.47 -33.65 37.00
CA PHE A 36 -34.86 -33.01 35.74
C PHE A 36 -34.76 -31.48 35.84
N GLN A 37 -35.23 -30.88 36.94
CA GLN A 37 -35.12 -29.43 37.17
C GLN A 37 -33.66 -28.98 37.30
N GLU A 38 -32.82 -29.70 38.04
CA GLU A 38 -31.39 -29.40 38.15
C GLU A 38 -30.70 -29.46 36.78
N ARG A 39 -31.00 -30.48 35.97
CA ARG A 39 -30.45 -30.63 34.61
C ARG A 39 -30.93 -29.51 33.68
N MET A 40 -32.21 -29.15 33.73
CA MET A 40 -32.76 -28.05 32.91
C MET A 40 -32.16 -26.70 33.33
N GLY A 41 -31.98 -26.47 34.63
CA GLY A 41 -31.30 -25.29 35.15
C GLY A 41 -29.87 -25.19 34.65
N GLY A 42 -29.11 -26.29 34.73
CA GLY A 42 -27.74 -26.35 34.22
C GLY A 42 -27.64 -26.15 32.70
N LEU A 43 -28.60 -26.67 31.92
CA LEU A 43 -28.65 -26.42 30.47
C LEU A 43 -28.93 -24.95 30.16
N LEU A 44 -29.89 -24.32 30.85
CA LEU A 44 -30.19 -22.90 30.66
C LEU A 44 -28.98 -22.01 31.03
N GLU A 45 -28.32 -22.32 32.15
CA GLU A 45 -27.11 -21.62 32.57
C GLU A 45 -25.99 -21.77 31.54
N ALA A 46 -25.77 -22.99 31.02
CA ALA A 46 -24.82 -23.24 29.94
C ALA A 46 -25.15 -22.45 28.67
N VAL A 47 -26.41 -22.44 28.23
CA VAL A 47 -26.85 -21.70 27.03
C VAL A 47 -26.66 -20.19 27.19
N VAL A 48 -27.01 -19.63 28.36
CA VAL A 48 -26.80 -18.21 28.65
C VAL A 48 -25.32 -17.88 28.67
N ALA A 49 -24.51 -18.68 29.36
CA ALA A 49 -23.07 -18.46 29.46
C ALA A 49 -22.36 -18.47 28.09
N VAL A 50 -22.81 -19.35 27.18
CA VAL A 50 -22.30 -19.46 25.80
C VAL A 50 -22.69 -18.25 24.94
N ALA A 51 -23.80 -17.56 25.25
CA ALA A 51 -24.28 -16.41 24.49
C ALA A 51 -23.67 -15.05 24.92
N GLU A 52 -22.99 -14.98 26.06
CA GLU A 52 -22.42 -13.73 26.58
C GLU A 52 -21.11 -13.31 25.89
N ASP A 53 -20.35 -14.26 25.35
CA ASP A 53 -19.07 -13.99 24.70
C ASP A 53 -19.23 -13.76 23.18
N LEU A 54 -18.49 -12.77 22.66
CA LEU A 54 -18.45 -12.47 21.23
C LEU A 54 -17.19 -13.01 20.54
N SER A 55 -16.20 -13.45 21.31
CA SER A 55 -14.98 -14.07 20.79
C SER A 55 -15.22 -15.56 20.54
N LEU A 56 -14.85 -16.05 19.34
CA LEU A 56 -14.99 -17.45 18.99
C LEU A 56 -14.27 -18.35 20.01
N ASP A 57 -13.00 -18.09 20.33
CA ASP A 57 -12.23 -18.91 21.26
C ASP A 57 -12.86 -19.00 22.65
N ALA A 58 -13.34 -17.86 23.17
CA ALA A 58 -14.02 -17.81 24.47
C ALA A 58 -15.33 -18.62 24.46
N VAL A 59 -16.12 -18.50 23.39
CA VAL A 59 -17.34 -19.30 23.19
C VAL A 59 -17.01 -20.79 23.14
N LEU A 60 -15.98 -21.20 22.38
CA LEU A 60 -15.59 -22.60 22.25
C LEU A 60 -15.13 -23.20 23.58
N GLU A 61 -14.25 -22.51 24.32
CA GLU A 61 -13.80 -22.93 25.65
C GLU A 61 -14.98 -23.10 26.61
N ARG A 62 -15.89 -22.12 26.62
CA ARG A 62 -17.05 -22.14 27.50
C ARG A 62 -18.02 -23.26 27.17
N VAL A 63 -18.28 -23.52 25.89
CA VAL A 63 -19.10 -24.67 25.45
C VAL A 63 -18.55 -25.98 25.98
N VAL A 64 -17.24 -26.24 25.81
CA VAL A 64 -16.63 -27.50 26.27
C VAL A 64 -16.67 -27.59 27.79
N GLN A 65 -16.38 -26.50 28.49
CA GLN A 65 -16.40 -26.47 29.95
C GLN A 65 -17.80 -26.75 30.50
N SER A 66 -18.83 -26.09 29.96
CA SER A 66 -20.22 -26.32 30.33
C SER A 66 -20.67 -27.75 29.99
N ALA A 67 -20.24 -28.30 28.85
CA ALA A 67 -20.52 -29.68 28.47
C ALA A 67 -19.92 -30.67 29.48
N CYS A 68 -18.64 -30.52 29.84
CA CYS A 68 -17.98 -31.37 30.82
C CYS A 68 -18.66 -31.31 32.19
N GLN A 69 -19.09 -30.13 32.64
CA GLN A 69 -19.77 -29.96 33.91
C GLN A 69 -21.18 -30.58 33.90
N LEU A 70 -22.00 -30.23 32.90
CA LEU A 70 -23.38 -30.68 32.78
C LEU A 70 -23.48 -32.20 32.62
N LEU A 71 -22.60 -32.77 31.79
CA LEU A 71 -22.58 -34.19 31.44
C LEU A 71 -21.60 -34.99 32.29
N ARG A 72 -20.96 -34.36 33.28
CA ARG A 72 -20.00 -34.99 34.19
C ARG A 72 -18.93 -35.80 33.45
N ALA A 73 -18.31 -35.20 32.43
CA ALA A 73 -17.19 -35.79 31.71
C ALA A 73 -15.87 -35.26 32.29
N ARG A 74 -14.85 -36.12 32.40
CA ARG A 74 -13.52 -35.70 32.88
C ARG A 74 -12.75 -34.92 31.82
N TYR A 75 -12.91 -35.30 30.56
CA TYR A 75 -12.27 -34.63 29.44
C TYR A 75 -13.32 -34.25 28.39
N GLY A 76 -13.11 -33.09 27.77
CA GLY A 76 -13.91 -32.63 26.65
C GLY A 76 -13.04 -32.02 25.58
N ALA A 77 -13.49 -32.09 24.34
CA ALA A 77 -12.87 -31.41 23.23
C ALA A 77 -13.92 -30.91 22.24
N LEU A 78 -13.65 -29.76 21.60
CA LEU A 78 -14.48 -29.22 20.53
C LEU A 78 -13.58 -28.88 19.36
N GLY A 79 -13.80 -29.59 18.24
CA GLY A 79 -13.12 -29.31 16.99
C GLY A 79 -14.01 -28.50 16.07
N VAL A 80 -13.50 -27.41 15.50
CA VAL A 80 -14.20 -26.56 14.54
C VAL A 80 -13.63 -26.77 13.15
N ILE A 81 -14.48 -27.10 12.19
CA ILE A 81 -14.10 -27.37 10.81
C ILE A 81 -13.80 -26.04 10.09
N GLY A 82 -12.64 -25.99 9.44
CA GLY A 82 -12.21 -24.93 8.53
C GLY A 82 -12.68 -25.17 7.08
N ASP A 83 -12.41 -24.22 6.20
CA ASP A 83 -12.86 -24.26 4.80
C ASP A 83 -12.23 -25.42 4.00
N ASP A 84 -11.06 -25.92 4.42
CA ASP A 84 -10.33 -27.05 3.85
C ASP A 84 -10.78 -28.42 4.40
N ARG A 85 -11.86 -28.44 5.20
CA ARG A 85 -12.34 -29.61 5.98
C ARG A 85 -11.36 -30.10 7.04
N ALA A 86 -10.24 -29.42 7.27
CA ALA A 86 -9.40 -29.66 8.44
C ALA A 86 -9.97 -28.95 9.68
N LEU A 87 -9.43 -29.26 10.85
CA LEU A 87 -9.81 -28.56 12.07
C LEU A 87 -9.07 -27.22 12.12
N SER A 88 -9.83 -26.13 12.01
CA SER A 88 -9.32 -24.77 12.18
C SER A 88 -9.02 -24.43 13.64
N HIS A 89 -9.80 -24.98 14.57
CA HIS A 89 -9.64 -24.80 16.01
C HIS A 89 -9.91 -26.14 16.71
N PHE A 90 -9.18 -26.39 17.79
CA PHE A 90 -9.39 -27.58 18.62
C PHE A 90 -9.17 -27.21 20.08
N ILE A 91 -10.26 -27.07 20.82
CA ILE A 91 -10.25 -26.66 22.22
C ILE A 91 -10.42 -27.90 23.09
N THR A 92 -9.62 -28.02 24.15
CA THR A 92 -9.66 -29.16 25.08
C THR A 92 -9.85 -28.69 26.52
N VAL A 93 -10.67 -29.41 27.29
CA VAL A 93 -10.84 -29.22 28.73
C VAL A 93 -10.48 -30.52 29.44
N GLY A 94 -9.79 -30.40 30.57
CA GLY A 94 -9.30 -31.52 31.38
C GLY A 94 -7.88 -32.00 31.03
N ILE A 95 -7.31 -31.49 29.94
CA ILE A 95 -5.89 -31.66 29.56
C ILE A 95 -5.20 -30.31 29.77
N ASP A 96 -4.12 -30.28 30.56
CA ASP A 96 -3.37 -29.04 30.78
C ASP A 96 -2.42 -28.72 29.60
N GLY A 97 -1.94 -27.47 29.55
CA GLY A 97 -1.13 -26.98 28.44
C GLY A 97 0.23 -27.66 28.29
N GLU A 98 0.80 -28.19 29.37
CA GLU A 98 2.08 -28.91 29.31
C GLU A 98 1.89 -30.34 28.76
N LEU A 99 0.81 -31.02 29.17
CA LEU A 99 0.44 -32.31 28.61
C LEU A 99 0.03 -32.19 27.14
N ALA A 100 -0.70 -31.14 26.76
CA ALA A 100 -1.07 -30.89 25.36
C ALA A 100 0.18 -30.76 24.45
N LYS A 101 1.21 -30.04 24.90
CA LYS A 101 2.50 -29.94 24.16
C LYS A 101 3.22 -31.28 24.03
N GLN A 102 3.14 -32.14 25.04
CA GLN A 102 3.75 -33.47 25.02
C GLN A 102 3.03 -34.44 24.08
N ILE A 103 1.70 -34.34 23.97
CA ILE A 103 0.89 -35.14 23.04
C ILE A 103 1.24 -34.82 21.58
N GLY A 104 1.57 -33.56 21.28
CA GLY A 104 2.05 -33.13 19.98
C GLY A 104 0.97 -32.54 19.07
N PRO A 105 0.99 -32.81 17.75
CA PRO A 105 0.17 -32.10 16.78
C PRO A 105 -1.33 -32.40 16.92
N LEU A 106 -2.15 -31.45 16.44
CA LEU A 106 -3.61 -31.56 16.43
C LEU A 106 -4.09 -32.76 15.59
N PRO A 107 -5.24 -33.36 15.95
CA PRO A 107 -5.80 -34.48 15.19
C PRO A 107 -6.17 -34.05 13.76
N THR A 108 -5.73 -34.84 12.78
CA THR A 108 -5.91 -34.57 11.34
C THR A 108 -7.19 -35.18 10.77
N GLY A 109 -8.23 -35.37 11.60
CA GLY A 109 -9.52 -35.91 11.14
C GLY A 109 -9.52 -37.41 10.86
N HIS A 110 -8.57 -38.18 11.41
CA HIS A 110 -8.56 -39.64 11.30
C HIS A 110 -9.35 -40.31 12.43
N GLY A 111 -9.86 -41.51 12.14
CA GLY A 111 -10.54 -42.39 13.08
C GLY A 111 -11.91 -41.89 13.56
N VAL A 112 -12.28 -42.23 14.80
CA VAL A 112 -13.62 -41.91 15.36
C VAL A 112 -13.94 -40.41 15.37
N LEU A 113 -12.93 -39.54 15.52
CA LEU A 113 -13.13 -38.10 15.41
C LEU A 113 -13.47 -37.68 13.96
N GLY A 114 -12.85 -38.32 12.97
CA GLY A 114 -13.14 -38.11 11.56
C GLY A 114 -14.54 -38.60 11.15
N LEU A 115 -15.01 -39.69 11.78
CA LEU A 115 -16.31 -40.28 11.46
C LEU A 115 -17.45 -39.27 11.64
N LEU A 116 -17.44 -38.50 12.73
CA LEU A 116 -18.45 -37.46 13.00
C LEU A 116 -18.43 -36.29 12.00
N ILE A 117 -17.33 -36.10 11.26
CA ILE A 117 -17.25 -35.14 10.15
C ILE A 117 -17.91 -35.72 8.90
N SER A 118 -17.62 -36.99 8.57
CA SER A 118 -18.15 -37.67 7.38
C SER A 118 -19.59 -38.15 7.52
N ASP A 119 -20.02 -38.46 8.74
CA ASP A 119 -21.32 -39.01 9.11
C ASP A 119 -21.79 -38.32 10.41
N PRO A 120 -22.45 -37.15 10.29
CA PRO A 120 -22.74 -36.27 11.43
C PRO A 120 -23.93 -36.78 12.23
N ARG A 121 -23.73 -37.88 12.96
CA ARG A 121 -24.70 -38.50 13.86
C ARG A 121 -24.09 -38.68 15.24
N PRO A 122 -24.85 -38.43 16.33
CA PRO A 122 -24.39 -38.72 17.68
C PRO A 122 -23.84 -40.15 17.81
N LEU A 123 -22.71 -40.28 18.49
CA LEU A 123 -22.03 -41.55 18.71
C LEU A 123 -21.70 -41.71 20.18
N ARG A 124 -22.25 -42.77 20.77
CA ARG A 124 -22.08 -43.11 22.18
C ARG A 124 -21.48 -44.50 22.30
N LEU A 125 -20.31 -44.60 22.92
CA LEU A 125 -19.52 -45.82 23.01
C LEU A 125 -19.12 -46.10 24.46
N HIS A 126 -19.19 -47.38 24.84
CA HIS A 126 -18.64 -47.87 26.10
C HIS A 126 -17.11 -47.80 26.11
N ASP A 127 -16.48 -48.26 25.02
CA ASP A 127 -15.03 -48.23 24.86
C ASP A 127 -14.65 -47.77 23.45
N LEU A 128 -14.16 -46.53 23.37
CA LEU A 128 -13.68 -45.86 22.16
C LEU A 128 -12.66 -46.70 21.38
N ARG A 129 -11.82 -47.47 22.09
CA ARG A 129 -10.72 -48.25 21.48
C ARG A 129 -11.22 -49.48 20.71
N THR A 130 -12.45 -49.91 20.96
CA THR A 130 -13.05 -51.08 20.33
C THR A 130 -13.76 -50.76 19.01
N HIS A 131 -13.92 -49.47 18.70
CA HIS A 131 -14.59 -49.04 17.47
C HIS A 131 -13.76 -49.43 16.22
N PRO A 132 -14.36 -49.91 15.12
CA PRO A 132 -13.63 -50.31 13.91
C PRO A 132 -12.74 -49.21 13.32
N GLU A 133 -13.21 -47.96 13.41
CA GLU A 133 -12.49 -46.75 12.99
C GLU A 133 -11.51 -46.20 14.05
N ALA A 134 -11.22 -46.93 15.13
CA ALA A 134 -10.27 -46.44 16.14
C ALA A 134 -8.84 -46.42 15.59
N TYR A 135 -8.23 -45.24 15.57
CA TYR A 135 -6.86 -45.03 15.05
C TYR A 135 -5.77 -45.15 16.14
N GLY A 136 -6.17 -45.21 17.42
CA GLY A 136 -5.25 -45.22 18.55
C GLY A 136 -4.95 -43.81 19.10
N PHE A 137 -4.07 -43.75 20.10
CA PHE A 137 -3.72 -42.51 20.80
C PHE A 137 -2.22 -42.20 20.64
N PRO A 138 -1.81 -40.92 20.51
CA PRO A 138 -0.42 -40.52 20.51
C PRO A 138 0.34 -40.92 21.78
N GLU A 139 1.67 -41.00 21.68
CA GLU A 139 2.56 -41.14 22.84
C GLU A 139 2.27 -39.96 23.80
N HIS A 140 1.98 -40.23 25.08
CA HIS A 140 1.53 -39.28 26.11
C HIS A 140 0.03 -38.92 26.17
N HIS A 141 -0.79 -39.31 25.20
CA HIS A 141 -2.23 -39.04 25.30
C HIS A 141 -2.90 -39.94 26.35
N PRO A 142 -3.76 -39.40 27.25
CA PRO A 142 -4.41 -40.20 28.27
C PRO A 142 -5.34 -41.25 27.64
N PRO A 143 -5.39 -42.48 28.19
CA PRO A 143 -6.32 -43.49 27.68
C PRO A 143 -7.76 -43.06 27.98
N MET A 144 -8.64 -43.24 26.99
CA MET A 144 -10.07 -42.93 27.10
C MET A 144 -10.90 -44.16 26.71
N GLN A 145 -11.90 -44.51 27.52
CA GLN A 145 -12.85 -45.60 27.31
C GLN A 145 -14.23 -45.05 26.93
N SER A 146 -15.01 -44.56 27.89
CA SER A 146 -16.37 -44.08 27.63
C SER A 146 -16.32 -42.83 26.74
N PHE A 147 -17.12 -42.79 25.69
CA PHE A 147 -17.11 -41.70 24.71
C PHE A 147 -18.53 -41.29 24.32
N LEU A 148 -18.75 -39.99 24.23
CA LEU A 148 -19.92 -39.35 23.63
C LEU A 148 -19.44 -38.26 22.68
N GLY A 149 -19.72 -38.45 21.39
CA GLY A 149 -19.45 -37.47 20.34
C GLY A 149 -20.74 -36.99 19.71
N VAL A 150 -20.91 -35.68 19.58
CA VAL A 150 -22.09 -35.07 18.95
C VAL A 150 -21.68 -34.00 17.94
N PRO A 151 -22.35 -33.92 16.78
CA PRO A 151 -22.07 -32.88 15.80
C PRO A 151 -22.61 -31.53 16.27
N VAL A 152 -21.80 -30.49 16.10
CA VAL A 152 -22.18 -29.08 16.32
C VAL A 152 -22.61 -28.51 14.97
N ARG A 153 -23.92 -28.27 14.82
CA ARG A 153 -24.52 -27.86 13.56
C ARG A 153 -25.56 -26.77 13.74
N VAL A 154 -25.66 -25.89 12.74
CA VAL A 154 -26.80 -24.98 12.60
C VAL A 154 -27.49 -25.29 11.28
N ARG A 155 -28.79 -25.61 11.35
CA ARG A 155 -29.57 -26.12 10.22
C ARG A 155 -28.88 -27.36 9.63
N ASP A 156 -28.45 -27.28 8.37
CA ASP A 156 -27.80 -28.38 7.63
C ASP A 156 -26.27 -28.24 7.55
N VAL A 157 -25.68 -27.23 8.21
CA VAL A 157 -24.24 -26.97 8.18
C VAL A 157 -23.59 -27.45 9.47
N VAL A 158 -22.62 -28.35 9.36
CA VAL A 158 -21.80 -28.84 10.48
C VAL A 158 -20.61 -27.91 10.66
N PHE A 159 -20.54 -27.23 11.80
CA PHE A 159 -19.46 -26.32 12.15
C PHE A 159 -18.31 -27.04 12.85
N GLY A 160 -18.60 -28.19 13.48
CA GLY A 160 -17.64 -28.88 14.31
C GLY A 160 -18.24 -30.07 15.02
N ASN A 161 -17.48 -30.63 15.96
CA ASN A 161 -17.88 -31.79 16.75
C ASN A 161 -17.44 -31.59 18.20
N LEU A 162 -18.36 -31.88 19.13
CA LEU A 162 -18.12 -31.91 20.56
C LEU A 162 -17.89 -33.35 20.98
N TYR A 163 -16.81 -33.58 21.71
CA TYR A 163 -16.38 -34.87 22.21
C TYR A 163 -16.28 -34.81 23.73
N LEU A 164 -16.80 -35.83 24.40
CA LEU A 164 -16.77 -35.99 25.84
C LEU A 164 -16.31 -37.39 26.17
N THR A 165 -15.37 -37.51 27.08
CA THR A 165 -14.82 -38.81 27.48
C THR A 165 -14.67 -38.95 28.98
N GLU A 166 -14.53 -40.20 29.42
CA GLU A 166 -14.35 -40.55 30.83
C GLU A 166 -15.46 -39.99 31.73
N LYS A 167 -16.66 -40.58 31.63
CA LYS A 167 -17.79 -40.22 32.49
C LYS A 167 -17.42 -40.39 33.96
N VAL A 168 -17.58 -39.32 34.73
CA VAL A 168 -17.31 -39.32 36.16
C VAL A 168 -18.23 -40.32 36.86
N GLY A 169 -17.62 -41.27 37.58
CA GLY A 169 -18.32 -42.41 38.18
C GLY A 169 -18.07 -43.74 37.46
N GLY A 170 -17.41 -43.74 36.30
CA GLY A 170 -16.95 -44.95 35.60
C GLY A 170 -18.02 -45.74 34.85
N GLY A 171 -19.21 -45.14 34.66
CA GLY A 171 -20.29 -45.73 33.86
C GLY A 171 -20.33 -45.20 32.42
N ASP A 172 -21.30 -45.64 31.66
CA ASP A 172 -21.54 -45.14 30.29
C ASP A 172 -22.30 -43.82 30.31
N PHE A 173 -22.12 -43.03 29.25
CA PHE A 173 -23.06 -41.97 28.93
C PHE A 173 -24.43 -42.60 28.63
N THR A 174 -25.50 -41.99 29.14
CA THR A 174 -26.88 -42.45 28.96
C THR A 174 -27.54 -41.85 27.70
N VAL A 175 -28.76 -42.28 27.38
CA VAL A 175 -29.55 -41.67 26.29
C VAL A 175 -29.89 -40.22 26.64
N GLU A 176 -30.19 -39.93 27.90
CA GLU A 176 -30.46 -38.58 28.38
C GLU A 176 -29.21 -37.68 28.32
N ASP A 177 -28.02 -38.24 28.56
CA ASP A 177 -26.76 -37.51 28.35
C ASP A 177 -26.58 -37.14 26.87
N GLU A 178 -26.88 -38.07 25.96
CA GLU A 178 -26.82 -37.83 24.52
C GLU A 178 -27.81 -36.73 24.09
N GLU A 179 -29.05 -36.76 24.57
CA GLU A 179 -30.06 -35.74 24.30
C GLU A 179 -29.63 -34.34 24.80
N LEU A 180 -29.06 -34.26 26.01
CA LEU A 180 -28.52 -33.02 26.57
C LEU A 180 -27.31 -32.52 25.78
N ALA A 181 -26.40 -33.41 25.37
CA ALA A 181 -25.25 -33.07 24.56
C ALA A 181 -25.67 -32.53 23.19
N VAL A 182 -26.67 -33.14 22.56
CA VAL A 182 -27.25 -32.66 21.28
C VAL A 182 -27.89 -31.28 21.45
N ALA A 183 -28.63 -31.05 22.55
CA ALA A 183 -29.24 -29.74 22.82
C ALA A 183 -28.17 -28.66 23.03
N LEU A 184 -27.13 -28.96 23.80
CA LEU A 184 -26.01 -28.04 24.02
C LEU A 184 -25.22 -27.79 22.73
N ALA A 185 -24.96 -28.82 21.92
CA ALA A 185 -24.29 -28.72 20.64
C ALA A 185 -25.07 -27.85 19.64
N ALA A 186 -26.41 -27.93 19.64
CA ALA A 186 -27.25 -27.05 18.82
C ALA A 186 -27.14 -25.59 19.26
N ALA A 187 -27.17 -25.31 20.57
CA ALA A 187 -27.00 -23.96 21.11
C ALA A 187 -25.59 -23.40 20.84
N ALA A 188 -24.57 -24.24 21.03
CA ALA A 188 -23.18 -23.92 20.69
C ALA A 188 -23.02 -23.59 19.20
N GLY A 189 -23.67 -24.33 18.31
CA GLY A 189 -23.66 -24.05 16.89
C GLY A 189 -24.13 -22.63 16.58
N VAL A 190 -25.25 -22.20 17.17
CA VAL A 190 -25.80 -20.84 16.98
C VAL A 190 -24.84 -19.79 17.53
N ALA A 191 -24.23 -20.02 18.69
CA ALA A 191 -23.27 -19.08 19.27
C ALA A 191 -21.99 -18.96 18.45
N ILE A 192 -21.46 -20.08 17.93
CA ILE A 192 -20.29 -20.11 17.04
C ILE A 192 -20.60 -19.38 15.73
N GLU A 193 -21.76 -19.60 15.13
CA GLU A 193 -22.19 -18.86 13.93
C GLU A 193 -22.28 -17.36 14.20
N ASN A 194 -22.89 -16.95 15.32
CA ASN A 194 -22.98 -15.55 15.73
C ASN A 194 -21.60 -14.91 15.96
N ALA A 195 -20.69 -15.60 16.66
CA ALA A 195 -19.34 -15.12 16.90
C ALA A 195 -18.56 -14.95 15.60
N ARG A 196 -18.65 -15.92 14.67
CA ARG A 196 -18.07 -15.82 13.32
C ARG A 196 -18.65 -14.63 12.54
N LEU A 197 -19.98 -14.50 12.48
CA LEU A 197 -20.63 -13.39 11.79
C LEU A 197 -20.25 -12.02 12.38
N TYR A 198 -20.06 -11.96 13.70
CA TYR A 198 -19.62 -10.75 14.36
C TYR A 198 -18.16 -10.40 14.03
N ASP A 199 -17.23 -11.36 14.07
CA ASP A 199 -15.83 -11.14 13.68
C ASP A 199 -15.73 -10.74 12.20
N ASP A 200 -16.48 -11.43 11.34
CA ASP A 200 -16.61 -11.15 9.92
C ASP A 200 -17.08 -9.70 9.66
N ALA A 201 -18.12 -9.26 10.37
CA ALA A 201 -18.64 -7.89 10.25
C ALA A 201 -17.64 -6.86 10.77
N ARG A 202 -16.97 -7.16 11.89
CA ARG A 202 -15.96 -6.29 12.50
C ARG A 202 -14.75 -6.12 11.59
N ARG A 203 -14.21 -7.20 11.01
CA ARG A 203 -13.11 -7.14 10.04
C ARG A 203 -13.48 -6.32 8.81
N ARG A 204 -14.68 -6.52 8.24
CA ARG A 204 -15.14 -5.70 7.10
C ARG A 204 -15.22 -4.22 7.47
N ALA A 205 -15.75 -3.88 8.65
CA ALA A 205 -15.81 -2.50 9.11
C ALA A 205 -14.42 -1.86 9.25
N GLN A 206 -13.47 -2.58 9.83
CA GLN A 206 -12.07 -2.14 9.97
C GLN A 206 -11.39 -1.88 8.62
N TRP A 207 -11.56 -2.78 7.65
CA TRP A 207 -11.07 -2.58 6.29
C TRP A 207 -11.73 -1.40 5.57
N LEU A 208 -13.04 -1.18 5.76
CA LEU A 208 -13.74 -0.03 5.18
C LEU A 208 -13.26 1.29 5.80
N GLU A 209 -13.00 1.32 7.11
CA GLU A 209 -12.41 2.47 7.79
C GLU A 209 -11.02 2.78 7.24
N ALA A 210 -10.20 1.74 7.05
CA ALA A 210 -8.89 1.88 6.42
C ALA A 210 -8.98 2.47 5.01
N CYS A 211 -9.97 2.09 4.20
CA CYS A 211 -10.18 2.69 2.87
C CYS A 211 -10.43 4.20 2.97
N MET A 212 -11.27 4.64 3.92
CA MET A 212 -11.59 6.06 4.09
C MET A 212 -10.35 6.89 4.48
N ASP A 213 -9.45 6.32 5.28
CA ASP A 213 -8.22 7.00 5.71
C ASP A 213 -7.21 7.20 4.57
N VAL A 214 -7.18 6.30 3.58
CA VAL A 214 -6.29 6.42 2.41
C VAL A 214 -6.50 7.76 1.71
N ALA A 215 -7.75 8.17 1.51
CA ALA A 215 -8.08 9.43 0.85
C ALA A 215 -7.55 10.64 1.63
N GLY A 216 -7.65 10.61 2.97
CA GLY A 216 -7.11 11.66 3.83
C GLY A 216 -5.59 11.75 3.80
N LEU A 217 -4.90 10.61 3.75
CA LEU A 217 -3.44 10.54 3.66
C LEU A 217 -2.91 11.03 2.30
N MET A 218 -3.63 10.76 1.22
CA MET A 218 -3.24 11.15 -0.14
C MET A 218 -3.49 12.64 -0.44
N LEU A 219 -4.47 13.26 0.23
CA LEU A 219 -4.80 14.69 0.06
C LEU A 219 -4.06 15.61 1.05
N GLY A 220 -3.12 15.07 1.83
CA GLY A 220 -2.24 15.83 2.73
C GLY A 220 -1.38 16.83 1.96
N THR A 221 -1.40 18.09 2.41
CA THR A 221 -0.98 19.28 1.64
C THR A 221 0.50 19.63 1.69
N ASP A 222 1.43 18.67 1.83
CA ASP A 222 2.86 18.98 1.85
C ASP A 222 3.60 18.38 0.64
N PRO A 223 3.81 19.16 -0.45
CA PRO A 223 4.55 18.71 -1.62
C PRO A 223 6.03 18.42 -1.33
N ALA A 224 6.60 18.99 -0.25
CA ALA A 224 7.97 18.70 0.19
C ALA A 224 8.06 17.38 0.99
N HIS A 225 6.93 16.89 1.47
CA HIS A 225 6.72 15.59 2.10
C HIS A 225 5.54 14.90 1.42
N SER A 226 5.68 14.55 0.13
CA SER A 226 4.99 13.37 -0.37
C SER A 226 5.48 12.20 0.47
N ALA A 227 4.91 12.02 1.67
CA ALA A 227 5.15 10.86 2.50
C ALA A 227 4.89 9.68 1.57
N GLY A 228 5.93 8.88 1.31
CA GLY A 228 5.82 7.72 0.44
C GLY A 228 4.64 6.85 0.87
N LEU A 229 4.31 5.80 0.12
CA LEU A 229 3.12 4.99 0.40
C LEU A 229 3.21 4.18 1.72
N GLY A 230 4.24 4.41 2.55
CA GLY A 230 4.46 3.83 3.87
C GLY A 230 3.25 3.93 4.82
N PRO A 231 2.61 5.10 5.04
CA PRO A 231 1.42 5.16 5.91
C PRO A 231 0.24 4.31 5.42
N ILE A 232 0.08 4.16 4.10
CA ILE A 232 -0.93 3.26 3.51
C ILE A 232 -0.52 1.80 3.75
N ALA A 233 0.75 1.46 3.49
CA ALA A 233 1.29 0.14 3.78
C ALA A 233 1.09 -0.23 5.26
N GLY A 234 1.32 0.71 6.18
CA GLY A 234 1.11 0.52 7.60
C GLY A 234 -0.35 0.34 8.00
N ARG A 235 -1.29 0.97 7.30
CA ARG A 235 -2.72 0.70 7.50
C ARG A 235 -3.05 -0.72 7.04
N ALA A 236 -2.63 -1.10 5.83
CA ALA A 236 -2.84 -2.45 5.31
C ALA A 236 -2.21 -3.53 6.21
N LEU A 237 -1.02 -3.27 6.77
CA LEU A 237 -0.33 -4.16 7.71
C LEU A 237 -1.19 -4.45 8.94
N ARG A 238 -1.74 -3.41 9.58
CA ARG A 238 -2.57 -3.55 10.79
C ARG A 238 -3.86 -4.29 10.52
N GLU A 239 -4.60 -3.93 9.47
CA GLU A 239 -5.92 -4.54 9.21
C GLU A 239 -5.81 -5.99 8.74
N SER A 240 -4.76 -6.33 8.00
CA SER A 240 -4.53 -7.70 7.53
C SER A 240 -3.91 -8.63 8.58
N GLY A 241 -3.45 -8.09 9.71
CA GLY A 241 -2.68 -8.83 10.72
C GLY A 241 -1.38 -9.38 10.15
N SER A 242 -0.74 -8.63 9.25
CA SER A 242 0.53 -9.01 8.61
C SER A 242 1.72 -8.52 9.44
N LYS A 243 2.89 -9.11 9.22
CA LYS A 243 4.15 -8.63 9.81
C LYS A 243 4.91 -7.67 8.91
N LEU A 244 4.65 -7.72 7.60
CA LEU A 244 5.25 -6.86 6.59
C LEU A 244 4.20 -6.50 5.53
N ALA A 245 4.19 -5.24 5.12
CA ALA A 245 3.38 -4.75 4.01
C ALA A 245 4.25 -3.92 3.06
N LEU A 246 4.15 -4.21 1.77
CA LEU A 246 4.87 -3.52 0.71
C LEU A 246 3.88 -3.01 -0.33
N ILE A 247 4.05 -1.77 -0.75
CA ILE A 247 3.41 -1.22 -1.94
C ILE A 247 4.50 -1.03 -2.99
N VAL A 248 4.30 -1.66 -4.13
CA VAL A 248 5.27 -1.69 -5.23
C VAL A 248 4.64 -1.13 -6.49
N GLU A 249 5.37 -0.28 -7.20
CA GLU A 249 4.94 0.37 -8.44
C GLU A 249 5.83 -0.09 -9.60
N PRO A 250 5.33 -0.17 -10.84
CA PRO A 250 6.17 -0.47 -12.00
C PRO A 250 7.33 0.53 -12.11
N ALA A 251 8.55 0.03 -12.34
CA ALA A 251 9.71 0.88 -12.55
C ALA A 251 9.57 1.71 -13.84
N ALA A 252 10.16 2.92 -13.85
CA ALA A 252 10.01 3.86 -14.97
C ALA A 252 10.70 3.39 -16.28
N ASP A 253 11.72 2.55 -16.16
CA ASP A 253 12.41 1.86 -17.26
C ASP A 253 11.66 0.61 -17.74
N GLY A 254 10.62 0.18 -17.01
CA GLY A 254 9.81 -0.99 -17.30
C GLY A 254 10.41 -2.30 -16.78
N ASP A 255 11.58 -2.26 -16.14
CA ASP A 255 12.28 -3.44 -15.63
C ASP A 255 12.03 -3.60 -14.11
N GLY A 256 11.00 -4.37 -13.77
CA GLY A 256 10.64 -4.71 -12.39
C GLY A 256 9.76 -3.67 -11.69
N TYR A 257 9.78 -3.70 -10.36
CA TYR A 257 8.88 -2.97 -9.49
C TYR A 257 9.64 -2.28 -8.36
N VAL A 258 9.48 -0.96 -8.24
CA VAL A 258 10.08 -0.15 -7.17
C VAL A 258 9.18 -0.18 -5.95
N VAL A 259 9.76 -0.37 -4.76
CA VAL A 259 9.03 -0.27 -3.50
C VAL A 259 8.75 1.20 -3.20
N ALA A 260 7.50 1.61 -3.37
CA ALA A 260 7.01 2.98 -3.13
C ALA A 260 6.54 3.20 -1.68
N GLY A 261 6.26 2.12 -0.95
CA GLY A 261 5.93 2.15 0.46
C GLY A 261 6.20 0.81 1.15
N ALA A 262 6.70 0.86 2.38
CA ALA A 262 6.91 -0.32 3.21
C ALA A 262 6.58 0.02 4.66
N ASP A 263 6.02 -0.94 5.39
CA ASP A 263 5.88 -0.88 6.85
C ASP A 263 5.95 -2.30 7.44
N GLY A 264 6.35 -2.39 8.70
CA GLY A 264 6.49 -3.65 9.43
C GLY A 264 7.92 -4.17 9.60
N GLU A 265 8.02 -5.43 9.98
CA GLU A 265 9.28 -6.10 10.28
C GLU A 265 10.14 -6.25 9.02
N GLY A 266 11.33 -5.66 9.03
CA GLY A 266 12.24 -5.68 7.89
C GLY A 266 11.89 -4.69 6.77
N ALA A 267 10.94 -3.77 6.96
CA ALA A 267 10.55 -2.77 5.97
C ALA A 267 11.73 -1.92 5.46
N ASP A 268 12.70 -1.60 6.33
CA ASP A 268 13.91 -0.84 5.99
C ASP A 268 14.79 -1.53 4.94
N LEU A 269 14.68 -2.86 4.80
CA LEU A 269 15.42 -3.63 3.78
C LEU A 269 14.88 -3.44 2.37
N PHE A 270 13.63 -2.96 2.25
CA PHE A 270 12.92 -2.86 1.00
C PHE A 270 12.86 -1.43 0.43
N SER A 271 13.28 -0.41 1.18
CA SER A 271 13.22 0.98 0.73
C SER A 271 14.61 1.62 0.70
N PRO A 272 15.15 2.07 -0.47
CA PRO A 272 14.63 1.95 -1.84
C PRO A 272 15.17 0.70 -2.54
N LEU A 273 14.33 -0.33 -2.73
CA LEU A 273 14.67 -1.55 -3.47
C LEU A 273 13.79 -1.70 -4.72
N THR A 274 14.37 -2.29 -5.77
CA THR A 274 13.63 -2.74 -6.97
C THR A 274 13.54 -4.27 -6.95
N LEU A 275 12.33 -4.78 -7.15
CA LEU A 275 11.98 -6.19 -7.13
C LEU A 275 11.62 -6.67 -8.54
N SER A 276 12.08 -7.85 -8.94
CA SER A 276 11.76 -8.41 -10.26
C SER A 276 10.30 -8.92 -10.33
N LEU A 277 9.84 -9.58 -9.26
CA LEU A 277 8.51 -10.21 -9.16
C LEU A 277 8.18 -11.20 -10.30
N ASP A 278 9.18 -11.91 -10.83
CA ASP A 278 9.08 -12.84 -11.98
C ASP A 278 8.37 -14.18 -11.69
N SER A 279 7.53 -14.23 -10.66
CA SER A 279 6.84 -15.45 -10.27
C SER A 279 5.62 -15.73 -11.16
N GLU A 280 5.47 -16.98 -11.62
CA GLU A 280 4.28 -17.43 -12.35
C GLU A 280 3.00 -17.24 -11.53
N ALA A 281 3.09 -17.37 -10.20
CA ALA A 281 1.97 -17.16 -9.30
C ALA A 281 1.42 -15.72 -9.37
N LEU A 282 2.27 -14.72 -9.64
CA LEU A 282 1.86 -13.32 -9.66
C LEU A 282 1.33 -12.83 -11.01
N ARG A 283 1.51 -13.56 -12.12
CA ARG A 283 1.17 -13.06 -13.47
C ARG A 283 -0.28 -12.57 -13.59
N GLY A 284 -1.22 -13.29 -12.97
CA GLY A 284 -2.63 -12.91 -12.97
C GLY A 284 -2.87 -11.57 -12.27
N VAL A 285 -2.39 -11.42 -11.04
CA VAL A 285 -2.59 -10.21 -10.23
C VAL A 285 -1.82 -9.00 -10.80
N LEU A 286 -0.62 -9.22 -11.36
CA LEU A 286 0.17 -8.17 -12.04
C LEU A 286 -0.55 -7.58 -13.27
N SER A 287 -1.49 -8.32 -13.86
CA SER A 287 -2.34 -7.84 -14.96
C SER A 287 -3.63 -7.16 -14.48
N GLY A 288 -3.79 -6.93 -13.18
CA GLY A 288 -5.01 -6.40 -12.57
C GLY A 288 -6.07 -7.46 -12.26
N GLY A 289 -5.69 -8.74 -12.19
CA GLY A 289 -6.59 -9.84 -11.85
C GLY A 289 -6.92 -9.95 -10.36
N ASP A 290 -7.59 -11.04 -10.00
CA ASP A 290 -7.98 -11.34 -8.62
C ASP A 290 -6.75 -11.49 -7.68
N PRO A 291 -6.91 -11.22 -6.37
CA PRO A 291 -5.84 -11.44 -5.40
C PRO A 291 -5.33 -12.88 -5.39
N VAL A 292 -4.03 -13.03 -5.13
CA VAL A 292 -3.35 -14.34 -5.11
C VAL A 292 -2.76 -14.60 -3.73
N LEU A 293 -2.96 -15.82 -3.24
CA LEU A 293 -2.28 -16.37 -2.07
C LEU A 293 -1.07 -17.19 -2.50
N VAL A 294 0.05 -16.97 -1.83
CA VAL A 294 1.28 -17.73 -2.00
C VAL A 294 1.69 -18.27 -0.63
N ASP A 295 2.02 -19.56 -0.56
CA ASP A 295 2.33 -20.22 0.71
C ASP A 295 3.58 -19.64 1.39
N ASN A 296 4.56 -19.19 0.60
CA ASN A 296 5.79 -18.60 1.10
C ASN A 296 6.23 -17.38 0.29
N ALA A 297 6.36 -16.23 0.96
CA ALA A 297 6.84 -14.98 0.39
C ALA A 297 8.25 -15.08 -0.23
N ALA A 298 9.09 -15.98 0.29
CA ALA A 298 10.45 -16.20 -0.21
C ALA A 298 10.47 -16.62 -1.69
N ASP A 299 9.45 -17.36 -2.15
CA ASP A 299 9.35 -17.88 -3.52
C ASP A 299 9.07 -16.78 -4.55
N VAL A 300 8.70 -15.59 -4.09
CA VAL A 300 8.26 -14.47 -4.94
C VAL A 300 9.19 -13.27 -4.80
N LEU A 301 9.62 -12.95 -3.58
CA LEU A 301 10.38 -11.73 -3.33
C LEU A 301 11.84 -11.82 -3.77
N GLY A 302 12.43 -13.02 -3.89
CA GLY A 302 13.69 -13.33 -4.60
C GLY A 302 15.00 -12.67 -4.15
N VAL A 303 14.96 -11.51 -3.47
CA VAL A 303 16.13 -10.63 -3.22
C VAL A 303 16.73 -10.85 -1.82
N LEU A 304 16.03 -11.56 -0.94
CA LEU A 304 16.39 -11.77 0.47
C LEU A 304 16.03 -13.20 0.92
N GLU A 305 16.53 -14.22 0.20
CA GLU A 305 16.31 -15.64 0.53
C GLU A 305 16.61 -15.90 2.03
N GLY A 306 15.56 -16.18 2.80
CA GLY A 306 15.64 -16.52 4.23
C GLY A 306 15.33 -15.39 5.21
N THR A 307 15.22 -14.13 4.76
CA THR A 307 14.92 -12.99 5.66
C THR A 307 13.43 -12.75 5.84
N VAL A 308 12.64 -13.00 4.79
CA VAL A 308 11.17 -12.86 4.79
C VAL A 308 10.57 -14.18 4.33
N ALA A 309 9.82 -14.82 5.21
CA ALA A 309 9.14 -16.09 4.95
C ALA A 309 7.76 -16.09 5.61
N GLY A 310 6.86 -16.89 5.03
CA GLY A 310 5.48 -17.08 5.48
C GLY A 310 4.44 -16.74 4.40
N PRO A 311 3.15 -16.95 4.69
CA PRO A 311 2.08 -16.75 3.71
C PRO A 311 2.04 -15.32 3.20
N LEU A 312 1.90 -15.17 1.89
CA LEU A 312 1.81 -13.89 1.20
C LEU A 312 0.45 -13.74 0.52
N LEU A 313 -0.17 -12.57 0.69
CA LEU A 313 -1.31 -12.13 -0.10
C LEU A 313 -0.86 -11.01 -1.03
N ALA A 314 -0.98 -11.23 -2.33
CA ALA A 314 -0.74 -10.24 -3.36
C ALA A 314 -2.06 -9.68 -3.87
N VAL A 315 -2.19 -8.36 -3.87
CA VAL A 315 -3.38 -7.64 -4.31
C VAL A 315 -3.00 -6.62 -5.38
N ALA A 316 -3.75 -6.60 -6.48
CA ALA A 316 -3.57 -5.60 -7.53
C ALA A 316 -4.02 -4.21 -7.05
N LEU A 317 -3.17 -3.21 -7.26
CA LEU A 317 -3.56 -1.80 -7.18
C LEU A 317 -4.06 -1.38 -8.56
N SER A 318 -5.28 -1.77 -8.89
CA SER A 318 -5.89 -1.48 -10.19
C SER A 318 -7.26 -0.82 -10.07
N THR A 319 -7.56 0.02 -11.06
CA THR A 319 -8.88 0.62 -11.29
C THR A 319 -9.21 0.49 -12.78
N GLN A 320 -10.44 0.76 -13.21
CA GLN A 320 -10.89 0.51 -14.59
C GLN A 320 -9.92 1.07 -15.65
N GLY A 321 -9.08 0.20 -16.20
CA GLY A 321 -8.11 0.52 -17.26
C GLY A 321 -6.72 0.98 -16.81
N ALA A 322 -6.41 1.01 -15.50
CA ALA A 322 -5.09 1.41 -14.99
C ALA A 322 -4.59 0.46 -13.89
N HIS A 323 -3.36 -0.01 -14.03
CA HIS A 323 -2.64 -0.80 -13.03
C HIS A 323 -1.48 0.04 -12.47
N HIS A 324 -1.54 0.34 -11.18
CA HIS A 324 -0.57 1.18 -10.49
C HIS A 324 0.51 0.37 -9.77
N GLY A 325 0.32 -0.93 -9.59
CA GLY A 325 1.25 -1.74 -8.82
C GLY A 325 0.60 -2.86 -8.03
N LEU A 326 1.30 -3.39 -7.03
CA LEU A 326 0.77 -4.39 -6.10
C LEU A 326 0.86 -3.91 -4.65
N LEU A 327 -0.07 -4.38 -3.84
CA LEU A 327 0.05 -4.45 -2.39
C LEU A 327 0.41 -5.90 -2.02
N LEU A 328 1.56 -6.09 -1.39
CA LEU A 328 2.04 -7.37 -0.90
C LEU A 328 1.97 -7.39 0.62
N LEU A 329 1.26 -8.36 1.17
CA LEU A 329 1.07 -8.54 2.61
C LEU A 329 1.68 -9.88 3.01
N VAL A 330 2.56 -9.88 4.00
CA VAL A 330 3.27 -11.09 4.44
C VAL A 330 2.99 -11.34 5.91
N ARG A 331 2.54 -12.56 6.22
CA ARG A 331 2.36 -13.06 7.58
C ARG A 331 3.59 -13.80 8.08
N ASP A 332 3.58 -14.10 9.38
CA ASP A 332 4.62 -14.92 9.98
C ASP A 332 4.63 -16.36 9.41
N SER A 333 5.79 -17.02 9.41
CA SER A 333 5.92 -18.38 8.87
C SER A 333 5.13 -19.41 9.66
N GLY A 334 4.86 -19.15 10.95
CA GLY A 334 3.98 -19.98 11.78
C GLY A 334 2.50 -19.64 11.68
N ALA A 335 2.12 -18.57 10.97
CA ALA A 335 0.73 -18.16 10.82
C ALA A 335 0.02 -18.97 9.73
N GLY A 336 -1.28 -19.22 9.92
CA GLY A 336 -2.12 -19.80 8.87
C GLY A 336 -2.32 -18.85 7.68
N PRO A 337 -2.88 -19.37 6.56
CA PRO A 337 -3.18 -18.55 5.38
C PRO A 337 -4.17 -17.42 5.70
N TYR A 338 -4.24 -16.43 4.83
CA TYR A 338 -5.24 -15.36 4.95
C TYR A 338 -6.65 -15.93 4.81
N GLY A 339 -7.57 -15.46 5.66
CA GLY A 339 -8.97 -15.84 5.58
C GLY A 339 -9.68 -15.20 4.39
N ARG A 340 -10.83 -15.74 3.99
CA ARG A 340 -11.59 -15.27 2.82
C ARG A 340 -11.90 -13.76 2.86
N ILE A 341 -12.20 -13.23 4.05
CA ILE A 341 -12.51 -11.81 4.23
C ILE A 341 -11.29 -10.92 4.03
N ASP A 342 -10.11 -11.34 4.52
CA ASP A 342 -8.88 -10.58 4.32
C ASP A 342 -8.53 -10.51 2.83
N VAL A 343 -8.78 -11.57 2.07
CA VAL A 343 -8.60 -11.62 0.61
C VAL A 343 -9.59 -10.70 -0.11
N GLU A 344 -10.88 -10.83 0.19
CA GLU A 344 -11.96 -10.03 -0.41
C GLU A 344 -11.76 -8.53 -0.12
N MET A 345 -11.59 -8.18 1.16
CA MET A 345 -11.44 -6.79 1.59
C MET A 345 -10.07 -6.21 1.22
N GLY A 346 -9.03 -7.03 1.16
CA GLY A 346 -7.73 -6.64 0.61
C GLY A 346 -7.87 -6.13 -0.83
N ALA A 347 -8.62 -6.84 -1.69
CA ALA A 347 -8.92 -6.42 -3.06
C ALA A 347 -9.67 -5.07 -3.12
N VAL A 348 -10.68 -4.89 -2.25
CA VAL A 348 -11.42 -3.63 -2.14
C VAL A 348 -10.50 -2.50 -1.72
N PHE A 349 -9.63 -2.72 -0.73
CA PHE A 349 -8.65 -1.75 -0.28
C PHE A 349 -7.65 -1.40 -1.39
N GLY A 350 -7.11 -2.40 -2.10
CA GLY A 350 -6.20 -2.19 -3.23
C GLY A 350 -6.82 -1.35 -4.34
N SER A 351 -8.09 -1.60 -4.67
CA SER A 351 -8.86 -0.80 -5.62
C SER A 351 -9.06 0.65 -5.14
N HIS A 352 -9.26 0.85 -3.83
CA HIS A 352 -9.41 2.19 -3.25
C HIS A 352 -8.09 2.97 -3.25
N VAL A 353 -6.97 2.31 -2.94
CA VAL A 353 -5.62 2.88 -3.07
C VAL A 353 -5.33 3.27 -4.51
N ALA A 354 -5.62 2.40 -5.47
CA ALA A 354 -5.48 2.68 -6.90
C ALA A 354 -6.28 3.92 -7.34
N LEU A 355 -7.54 4.03 -6.90
CA LEU A 355 -8.36 5.21 -7.18
C LEU A 355 -7.76 6.48 -6.56
N ALA A 356 -7.28 6.41 -5.31
CA ALA A 356 -6.68 7.56 -4.64
C ALA A 356 -5.39 8.02 -5.33
N LEU A 357 -4.55 7.08 -5.79
CA LEU A 357 -3.36 7.36 -6.59
C LEU A 357 -3.71 8.07 -7.90
N GLU A 358 -4.74 7.60 -8.61
CA GLU A 358 -5.17 8.21 -9.86
C GLU A 358 -5.77 9.61 -9.64
N LEU A 359 -6.55 9.79 -8.58
CA LEU A 359 -7.06 11.12 -8.19
C LEU A 359 -5.92 12.07 -7.85
N ALA A 360 -4.93 11.64 -7.07
CA ALA A 360 -3.75 12.45 -6.74
C ALA A 360 -2.97 12.84 -8.01
N ARG A 361 -2.80 11.91 -8.96
CA ARG A 361 -2.16 12.16 -10.26
C ARG A 361 -2.93 13.22 -11.08
N VAL A 362 -4.26 13.09 -11.17
CA VAL A 362 -5.12 14.03 -11.87
C VAL A 362 -5.10 15.42 -11.20
N HIS A 363 -5.09 15.48 -9.87
CA HIS A 363 -4.98 16.73 -9.13
C HIS A 363 -3.65 17.44 -9.41
N ARG A 364 -2.51 16.74 -9.36
CA ARG A 364 -1.19 17.30 -9.71
C ARG A 364 -1.16 17.86 -11.14
N LEU A 365 -1.62 17.07 -12.12
CA LEU A 365 -1.66 17.51 -13.52
C LEU A 365 -2.55 18.75 -13.70
N ARG A 366 -3.67 18.82 -12.97
CA ARG A 366 -4.56 19.99 -13.00
C ARG A 366 -3.90 21.22 -12.40
N GLU A 367 -3.20 21.09 -11.28
CA GLU A 367 -2.46 22.20 -10.65
C GLU A 367 -1.38 22.74 -11.59
N GLU A 368 -0.61 21.85 -12.22
CA GLU A 368 0.38 22.22 -13.24
C GLU A 368 -0.26 22.99 -14.41
N LEU A 369 -1.37 22.48 -14.95
CA LEU A 369 -2.11 23.15 -16.03
C LEU A 369 -2.63 24.53 -15.63
N LEU A 370 -3.11 24.69 -14.39
CA LEU A 370 -3.55 26.00 -13.87
C LEU A 370 -2.38 26.97 -13.78
N VAL A 371 -1.21 26.53 -13.30
CA VAL A 371 0.02 27.34 -13.27
C VAL A 371 0.43 27.77 -14.69
N TYR A 372 0.41 26.86 -15.66
CA TYR A 372 0.71 27.21 -17.06
C TYR A 372 -0.29 28.20 -17.65
N THR A 373 -1.58 28.01 -17.40
CA THR A 373 -2.63 28.89 -17.91
C THR A 373 -2.51 30.30 -17.33
N ASP A 374 -2.21 30.43 -16.03
CA ASP A 374 -2.03 31.74 -15.39
C ASP A 374 -0.76 32.44 -15.86
N ARG A 375 0.35 31.70 -16.05
CA ARG A 375 1.58 32.23 -16.65
C ARG A 375 1.35 32.81 -18.05
N ASP A 376 0.61 32.10 -18.90
CA ASP A 376 0.30 32.59 -20.25
C ASP A 376 -0.64 33.82 -20.23
N ARG A 377 -1.60 33.85 -19.29
CA ARG A 377 -2.45 35.02 -19.06
C ARG A 377 -1.63 36.24 -18.64
N ILE A 378 -0.74 36.09 -17.65
CA ILE A 378 0.13 37.17 -17.17
C ILE A 378 1.04 37.67 -18.31
N ALA A 379 1.62 36.75 -19.09
CA ALA A 379 2.44 37.10 -20.25
C ALA A 379 1.68 37.96 -21.27
N ARG A 380 0.44 37.61 -21.60
CA ARG A 380 -0.43 38.40 -22.47
C ARG A 380 -0.78 39.77 -21.88
N ASP A 381 -1.18 39.82 -20.60
CA ASP A 381 -1.52 41.07 -19.93
C ASP A 381 -0.31 42.04 -19.88
N LEU A 382 0.89 41.53 -19.59
CA LEU A 382 2.13 42.31 -19.63
C LEU A 382 2.45 42.81 -21.05
N HIS A 383 2.26 41.96 -22.06
CA HIS A 383 2.48 42.34 -23.45
C HIS A 383 1.51 43.44 -23.91
N ASP A 384 0.21 43.25 -23.68
CA ASP A 384 -0.82 44.12 -24.22
C ASP A 384 -0.97 45.42 -23.43
N LEU A 385 -0.83 45.36 -22.10
CA LEU A 385 -1.02 46.54 -21.26
C LEU A 385 0.29 47.32 -21.05
N VAL A 386 1.39 46.63 -20.74
CA VAL A 386 2.61 47.30 -20.28
C VAL A 386 3.52 47.63 -21.46
N ILE A 387 3.86 46.65 -22.29
CA ILE A 387 4.76 46.86 -23.44
C ILE A 387 4.16 47.85 -24.43
N GLN A 388 2.88 47.72 -24.81
CA GLN A 388 2.25 48.66 -25.74
C GLN A 388 2.20 50.10 -25.20
N ARG A 389 1.95 50.29 -23.90
CA ARG A 389 1.95 51.64 -23.28
C ARG A 389 3.34 52.25 -23.23
N LEU A 390 4.37 51.47 -22.89
CA LEU A 390 5.76 51.92 -22.91
C LEU A 390 6.20 52.30 -24.33
N PHE A 391 5.81 51.53 -25.34
CA PHE A 391 6.05 51.89 -26.74
C PHE A 391 5.38 53.21 -27.12
N ALA A 392 4.11 53.41 -26.76
CA ALA A 392 3.39 54.66 -27.04
C ALA A 392 4.02 55.87 -26.31
N ALA A 393 4.46 55.68 -25.06
CA ALA A 393 5.20 56.71 -24.31
C ALA A 393 6.54 57.03 -24.98
N GLY A 394 7.29 56.00 -25.41
CA GLY A 394 8.55 56.16 -26.15
C GLY A 394 8.35 56.96 -27.44
N LEU A 395 7.34 56.63 -28.26
CA LEU A 395 7.01 57.38 -29.47
C LEU A 395 6.61 58.83 -29.18
N SER A 396 5.87 59.06 -28.09
CA SER A 396 5.45 60.42 -27.67
C SER A 396 6.66 61.27 -27.29
N VAL A 397 7.60 60.72 -26.50
CA VAL A 397 8.85 61.40 -26.13
C VAL A 397 9.73 61.63 -27.35
N GLN A 398 9.85 60.64 -28.24
CA GLN A 398 10.63 60.76 -29.48
C GLN A 398 10.05 61.82 -30.43
N SER A 399 8.73 62.06 -30.41
CA SER A 399 8.10 63.10 -31.23
C SER A 399 8.55 64.53 -30.86
N LEU A 400 8.91 64.76 -29.58
CA LEU A 400 9.43 66.05 -29.09
C LEU A 400 10.76 66.43 -29.76
N ASN A 401 11.51 65.44 -30.26
CA ASN A 401 12.76 65.65 -30.99
C ASN A 401 12.60 66.58 -32.21
N ARG A 402 11.40 66.63 -32.83
CA ARG A 402 11.13 67.49 -33.99
C ARG A 402 10.93 68.96 -33.64
N PHE A 403 10.61 69.25 -32.37
CA PHE A 403 10.25 70.60 -31.90
C PHE A 403 11.32 71.22 -31.00
N THR A 404 12.35 70.44 -30.63
CA THR A 404 13.45 70.86 -29.76
C THR A 404 14.68 71.23 -30.59
N LYS A 405 15.31 72.37 -30.28
CA LYS A 405 16.52 72.86 -30.99
C LYS A 405 17.78 72.88 -30.13
N GLU A 406 17.64 72.72 -28.81
CA GLU A 406 18.74 72.78 -27.87
C GLU A 406 19.38 71.38 -27.73
N GLU A 407 20.68 71.29 -28.00
CA GLU A 407 21.41 70.01 -28.05
C GLU A 407 21.33 69.24 -26.72
N LEU A 408 21.44 69.94 -25.59
CA LEU A 408 21.33 69.35 -24.24
C LEU A 408 19.95 68.70 -24.01
N ALA A 409 18.88 69.28 -24.57
CA ALA A 409 17.53 68.75 -24.45
C ALA A 409 17.31 67.56 -25.41
N LEU A 410 17.91 67.60 -26.61
CA LEU A 410 17.90 66.48 -27.55
C LEU A 410 18.63 65.25 -26.98
N ASP A 411 19.76 65.44 -26.32
CA ASP A 411 20.49 64.35 -25.66
C ASP A 411 19.72 63.74 -24.49
N ARG A 412 19.01 64.56 -23.70
CA ARG A 412 18.10 64.04 -22.65
C ARG A 412 16.94 63.24 -23.23
N ILE A 413 16.32 63.70 -24.32
CA ILE A 413 15.24 62.96 -25.00
C ILE A 413 15.77 61.60 -25.49
N ARG A 414 16.95 61.57 -26.12
CA ARG A 414 17.59 60.33 -26.57
C ARG A 414 17.87 59.36 -25.43
N ALA A 415 18.39 59.86 -24.31
CA ALA A 415 18.65 59.04 -23.11
C ALA A 415 17.36 58.39 -22.58
N VAL A 416 16.29 59.16 -22.40
CA VAL A 416 14.99 58.65 -21.91
C VAL A 416 14.37 57.63 -22.87
N THR A 417 14.46 57.86 -24.19
CA THR A 417 14.00 56.85 -25.16
C THR A 417 14.83 55.57 -25.11
N GLY A 418 16.15 55.67 -24.88
CA GLY A 418 17.02 54.51 -24.72
C GLY A 418 16.67 53.68 -23.48
N GLU A 419 16.40 54.34 -22.35
CA GLU A 419 15.95 53.68 -21.11
C GLU A 419 14.60 52.96 -21.29
N LEU A 420 13.65 53.58 -22.01
CA LEU A 420 12.36 52.94 -22.32
C LEU A 420 12.53 51.70 -23.21
N ASP A 421 13.40 51.76 -24.21
CA ASP A 421 13.70 50.62 -25.08
C ASP A 421 14.40 49.48 -24.32
N GLU A 422 15.28 49.80 -23.38
CA GLU A 422 15.89 48.82 -22.47
C GLU A 422 14.86 48.17 -21.54
N ALA A 423 13.97 48.96 -20.96
CA ALA A 423 12.87 48.44 -20.13
C ALA A 423 11.94 47.51 -20.93
N ILE A 424 11.62 47.85 -22.18
CA ILE A 424 10.83 46.99 -23.08
C ILE A 424 11.56 45.67 -23.37
N ARG A 425 12.88 45.70 -23.61
CA ARG A 425 13.68 44.49 -23.82
C ARG A 425 13.69 43.60 -22.57
N SER A 426 13.96 44.16 -21.39
CA SER A 426 13.96 43.43 -20.11
C SER A 426 12.59 42.79 -19.80
N LEU A 427 11.49 43.50 -20.06
CA LEU A 427 10.13 42.95 -19.92
C LEU A 427 9.86 41.81 -20.91
N ARG A 428 10.33 41.92 -22.15
CA ARG A 428 10.18 40.86 -23.16
C ARG A 428 10.94 39.58 -22.76
N ASP A 429 12.14 39.72 -22.20
CA ASP A 429 12.92 38.60 -21.68
C ASP A 429 12.22 37.94 -20.49
N THR A 430 11.65 38.74 -19.58
CA THR A 430 10.85 38.25 -18.46
C THR A 430 9.59 37.50 -18.93
N ILE A 431 8.86 38.03 -19.90
CA ILE A 431 7.68 37.36 -20.51
C ILE A 431 8.08 36.05 -21.17
N TYR A 432 9.22 36.02 -21.87
CA TYR A 432 9.73 34.81 -22.51
C TYR A 432 10.09 33.74 -21.47
N SER A 433 10.75 34.12 -20.37
CA SER A 433 11.04 33.25 -19.23
C SER A 433 9.77 32.70 -18.57
N LEU A 434 8.76 33.56 -18.35
CA LEU A 434 7.46 33.15 -17.79
C LEU A 434 6.72 32.13 -18.67
N ARG A 435 6.78 32.28 -20.00
CA ARG A 435 6.12 31.37 -20.96
C ARG A 435 6.87 30.06 -21.18
N THR A 436 8.18 30.05 -20.99
CA THR A 436 8.98 28.84 -21.20
C THR A 436 9.06 27.96 -19.97
N GLY A 437 8.83 28.51 -18.77
CA GLY A 437 8.75 27.75 -17.53
C GLY A 437 10.09 27.11 -17.15
N ASN A 438 10.54 27.28 -15.92
CA ASN A 438 11.71 26.58 -15.37
C ASN A 438 11.42 25.08 -15.12
N GLY A 439 10.89 24.35 -16.10
CA GLY A 439 10.29 23.02 -15.90
C GLY A 439 10.85 21.86 -16.72
N ASP A 440 11.68 22.10 -17.72
CA ASP A 440 12.49 21.05 -18.36
C ASP A 440 13.75 21.72 -18.88
N THR A 441 14.91 21.30 -18.36
CA THR A 441 16.21 21.88 -18.69
C THR A 441 16.53 21.57 -20.15
N GLU A 442 16.10 22.46 -21.06
CA GLU A 442 16.49 22.37 -22.45
C GLU A 442 18.03 22.32 -22.51
N LEU A 443 18.55 21.20 -23.04
CA LEU A 443 19.99 20.95 -23.17
C LEU A 443 20.70 22.18 -23.77
N LEU A 444 21.87 22.53 -23.23
CA LEU A 444 22.65 23.69 -23.69
C LEU A 444 22.92 23.59 -25.19
N SER A 445 23.18 22.39 -25.71
CA SER A 445 23.36 22.10 -27.13
C SER A 445 22.14 22.50 -27.98
N ALA A 446 20.92 22.28 -27.49
CA ALA A 446 19.68 22.68 -28.17
C ALA A 446 19.48 24.20 -28.15
N ARG A 447 19.78 24.85 -27.01
CA ARG A 447 19.75 26.32 -26.87
C ARG A 447 20.73 26.99 -27.82
N LEU A 448 21.96 26.48 -27.91
CA LEU A 448 23.01 27.00 -28.81
C LEU A 448 22.61 26.85 -30.29
N ARG A 449 22.11 25.68 -30.71
CA ARG A 449 21.60 25.46 -32.07
C ARG A 449 20.49 26.45 -32.44
N ARG A 450 19.61 26.76 -31.48
CA ARG A 450 18.51 27.72 -31.67
C ARG A 450 19.02 29.14 -31.88
N VAL A 451 19.98 29.59 -31.06
CA VAL A 451 20.60 30.91 -31.19
C VAL A 451 21.30 31.05 -32.55
N THR A 452 22.12 30.08 -32.94
CA THR A 452 22.81 30.10 -34.24
C THR A 452 21.84 30.10 -35.42
N ARG A 453 20.77 29.29 -35.35
CA ARG A 453 19.72 29.27 -36.40
C ARG A 453 18.95 30.57 -36.48
N SER A 454 18.70 31.24 -35.35
CA SER A 454 18.04 32.54 -35.32
C SER A 454 18.91 33.61 -35.96
N ALA A 455 20.22 33.60 -35.65
CA ALA A 455 21.22 34.48 -36.25
C ALA A 455 21.32 34.33 -37.78
N ALA A 456 21.20 33.10 -38.28
CA ALA A 456 21.20 32.81 -39.72
C ALA A 456 20.11 33.56 -40.53
N LYS A 457 18.99 33.95 -39.90
CA LYS A 457 17.92 34.71 -40.59
C LYS A 457 18.34 36.10 -41.04
N SER A 458 19.39 36.65 -40.43
CA SER A 458 19.90 37.99 -40.70
C SER A 458 21.15 37.96 -41.60
N LEU A 459 21.56 36.80 -42.08
CA LEU A 459 22.77 36.58 -42.89
C LEU A 459 22.41 35.87 -44.21
N PRO A 460 23.18 36.10 -45.29
CA PRO A 460 23.01 35.40 -46.56
C PRO A 460 23.58 33.95 -46.55
N PHE A 461 24.21 33.53 -45.45
CA PHE A 461 24.77 32.20 -45.21
C PHE A 461 24.39 31.70 -43.80
N ALA A 462 24.51 30.38 -43.58
CA ALA A 462 24.30 29.78 -42.28
C ALA A 462 25.62 29.72 -41.50
N PRO A 463 25.72 30.31 -40.29
CA PRO A 463 26.90 30.17 -39.44
C PRO A 463 27.13 28.71 -39.04
N GLY A 464 28.39 28.28 -39.00
CA GLY A 464 28.78 26.96 -38.51
C GLY A 464 28.69 26.90 -36.99
N LEU A 465 28.22 25.77 -36.45
CA LEU A 465 28.25 25.47 -35.01
C LEU A 465 28.92 24.11 -34.78
N MET A 466 30.01 24.11 -34.03
CA MET A 466 30.72 22.92 -33.56
C MET A 466 30.59 22.81 -32.05
N LEU A 467 30.22 21.63 -31.56
CA LEU A 467 30.11 21.32 -30.13
C LEU A 467 31.08 20.18 -29.82
N GLU A 468 31.93 20.34 -28.82
CA GLU A 468 32.97 19.37 -28.49
C GLU A 468 32.97 19.04 -26.99
N GLY A 469 33.01 17.75 -26.63
CA GLY A 469 32.91 17.30 -25.24
C GLY A 469 31.49 17.35 -24.65
N PRO A 470 31.31 17.05 -23.35
CA PRO A 470 30.01 16.97 -22.68
C PRO A 470 29.45 18.36 -22.35
N VAL A 471 29.16 19.16 -23.38
CA VAL A 471 28.63 20.54 -23.23
C VAL A 471 27.29 20.60 -22.48
N ASP A 472 26.54 19.51 -22.45
CA ASP A 472 25.26 19.44 -21.74
C ASP A 472 25.41 19.09 -20.25
N SER A 473 26.61 18.73 -19.79
CA SER A 473 26.92 18.45 -18.37
C SER A 473 27.30 19.70 -17.57
N VAL A 474 27.09 20.89 -18.15
CA VAL A 474 27.45 22.18 -17.57
C VAL A 474 26.39 22.61 -16.55
N LEU A 475 26.84 23.21 -15.45
CA LEU A 475 25.94 23.75 -14.43
C LEU A 475 24.99 24.80 -15.04
N PRO A 476 23.69 24.82 -14.64
CA PRO A 476 22.68 25.70 -15.25
C PRO A 476 23.03 27.20 -15.22
N ASP A 477 23.73 27.65 -14.19
CA ASP A 477 24.21 29.02 -14.03
C ASP A 477 25.22 29.39 -15.14
N LYS A 478 26.21 28.51 -15.40
CA LYS A 478 27.21 28.70 -16.48
C LYS A 478 26.60 28.61 -17.87
N ALA A 479 25.57 27.77 -18.05
CA ALA A 479 24.89 27.60 -19.33
C ALA A 479 24.25 28.91 -19.84
N GLU A 480 23.70 29.74 -18.96
CA GLU A 480 23.16 31.06 -19.34
C GLU A 480 24.25 32.02 -19.84
N HIS A 481 25.40 32.02 -19.19
CA HIS A 481 26.55 32.84 -19.60
C HIS A 481 27.09 32.40 -20.97
N VAL A 482 27.18 31.10 -21.23
CA VAL A 482 27.62 30.56 -22.53
C VAL A 482 26.68 30.99 -23.66
N VAL A 483 25.36 30.87 -23.46
CA VAL A 483 24.36 31.30 -24.46
C VAL A 483 24.45 32.80 -24.71
N ALA A 484 24.61 33.61 -23.66
CA ALA A 484 24.77 35.05 -23.78
C ALA A 484 26.03 35.44 -24.56
N VAL A 485 27.17 34.79 -24.31
CA VAL A 485 28.43 35.03 -25.02
C VAL A 485 28.32 34.65 -26.50
N VAL A 486 27.73 33.49 -26.82
CA VAL A 486 27.52 33.08 -28.23
C VAL A 486 26.60 34.06 -28.95
N SER A 487 25.49 34.47 -28.31
CA SER A 487 24.55 35.43 -28.90
C SER A 487 25.18 36.80 -29.17
N GLU A 488 25.96 37.31 -28.21
CA GLU A 488 26.65 38.59 -28.32
C GLU A 488 27.79 38.53 -29.35
N GLY A 489 28.57 37.44 -29.36
CA GLY A 489 29.63 37.20 -30.35
C GLY A 489 29.07 37.16 -31.78
N LEU A 490 27.98 36.41 -32.00
CA LEU A 490 27.28 36.36 -33.29
C LEU A 490 26.70 37.73 -33.68
N SER A 491 26.07 38.45 -32.76
CA SER A 491 25.53 39.79 -32.99
C SER A 491 26.63 40.77 -33.42
N ASN A 492 27.78 40.72 -32.77
CA ASN A 492 28.94 41.56 -33.10
C ASN A 492 29.52 41.21 -34.48
N ALA A 493 29.67 39.92 -34.79
CA ALA A 493 30.10 39.48 -36.11
C ALA A 493 29.12 39.96 -37.20
N ILE A 494 27.81 39.77 -37.02
CA ILE A 494 26.77 40.20 -37.98
C ILE A 494 26.83 41.72 -38.22
N ARG A 495 26.97 42.50 -37.15
CA ARG A 495 26.88 43.97 -37.23
C ARG A 495 28.15 44.62 -37.77
N HIS A 496 29.31 43.99 -37.57
CA HIS A 496 30.59 44.67 -37.72
C HIS A 496 31.58 44.00 -38.66
N SER A 497 31.46 42.72 -38.98
CA SER A 497 32.48 41.99 -39.73
C SER A 497 32.37 42.17 -41.25
N GLY A 498 31.15 42.23 -41.80
CA GLY A 498 30.94 42.06 -43.25
C GLY A 498 31.43 40.71 -43.78
N ALA A 499 31.53 39.70 -42.92
CA ALA A 499 32.04 38.37 -43.23
C ALA A 499 31.10 37.58 -44.14
N ASP A 500 31.68 36.66 -44.91
CA ASP A 500 30.95 35.68 -45.73
C ASP A 500 30.88 34.30 -45.05
N SER A 501 31.58 34.13 -43.93
CA SER A 501 31.53 32.94 -43.07
C SER A 501 31.74 33.32 -41.61
N ILE A 502 30.99 32.64 -40.73
CA ILE A 502 31.10 32.74 -39.28
C ILE A 502 31.06 31.32 -38.71
N GLU A 503 32.02 30.99 -37.85
CA GLU A 503 32.09 29.72 -37.14
C GLU A 503 32.03 29.94 -35.62
N VAL A 504 31.17 29.17 -34.97
CA VAL A 504 31.04 29.11 -33.51
C VAL A 504 31.48 27.73 -33.05
N SER A 505 32.46 27.66 -32.16
CA SER A 505 32.84 26.44 -31.45
C SER A 505 32.57 26.59 -29.96
N VAL A 506 31.96 25.56 -29.36
CA VAL A 506 31.75 25.48 -27.91
C VAL A 506 32.28 24.14 -27.43
N SER A 507 33.30 24.17 -26.57
CA SER A 507 33.98 22.97 -26.08
C SER A 507 33.99 22.89 -24.56
N ALA A 508 33.64 21.71 -24.03
CA ALA A 508 33.82 21.35 -22.62
C ALA A 508 34.95 20.32 -22.50
N LEU A 509 36.20 20.78 -22.39
CA LEU A 509 37.40 19.94 -22.40
C LEU A 509 38.35 20.36 -21.28
N ASP A 510 39.12 19.41 -20.74
CA ASP A 510 40.17 19.66 -19.74
C ASP A 510 39.71 20.49 -18.52
N GLY A 511 38.47 20.29 -18.07
CA GLY A 511 37.90 21.01 -16.93
C GLY A 511 37.59 22.48 -17.22
N ARG A 512 37.48 22.87 -18.50
CA ARG A 512 37.14 24.23 -18.93
C ARG A 512 36.04 24.22 -19.99
N MET A 513 35.22 25.27 -19.95
CA MET A 513 34.25 25.60 -20.99
C MET A 513 34.82 26.74 -21.81
N THR A 514 35.00 26.51 -23.11
CA THR A 514 35.55 27.50 -24.05
C THR A 514 34.57 27.74 -25.18
N VAL A 515 34.29 29.01 -25.45
CA VAL A 515 33.49 29.51 -26.57
C VAL A 515 34.42 30.27 -27.51
N LEU A 516 34.46 29.87 -28.76
CA LEU A 516 35.23 30.50 -29.82
C LEU A 516 34.28 30.95 -30.93
N VAL A 517 34.28 32.25 -31.24
CA VAL A 517 33.51 32.81 -32.37
C VAL A 517 34.50 33.43 -33.34
N THR A 518 34.54 32.91 -34.56
CA THR A 518 35.44 33.41 -35.63
C THR A 518 34.64 33.87 -36.83
N ASP A 519 35.09 34.96 -37.44
CA ASP A 519 34.58 35.47 -38.71
C ASP A 519 35.74 35.74 -39.67
N ASN A 520 35.47 35.67 -40.98
CA ASN A 520 36.45 35.98 -42.03
C ASN A 520 36.34 37.42 -42.56
N GLY A 521 35.76 38.32 -41.78
CA GLY A 521 35.41 39.67 -42.20
C GLY A 521 36.57 40.66 -42.17
N SER A 522 36.24 41.95 -42.08
CA SER A 522 37.21 43.05 -42.19
C SER A 522 38.25 43.10 -41.06
N GLY A 523 38.03 42.37 -39.97
CA GLY A 523 38.83 42.46 -38.74
C GLY A 523 38.83 43.87 -38.15
N PHE A 524 39.74 44.12 -37.20
CA PHE A 524 39.89 45.44 -36.58
C PHE A 524 41.37 45.83 -36.42
N ASN A 525 41.66 47.14 -36.49
CA ASN A 525 42.94 47.70 -36.10
C ASN A 525 42.90 47.98 -34.60
N GLY A 526 43.90 47.49 -33.86
CA GLY A 526 43.92 47.53 -32.40
C GLY A 526 43.55 48.90 -31.79
N SER A 527 42.84 48.81 -30.65
CA SER A 527 42.46 49.88 -29.71
C SER A 527 41.22 50.74 -29.98
N THR A 528 40.13 50.20 -30.54
CA THR A 528 38.80 50.78 -30.29
C THR A 528 38.07 49.97 -29.21
N LYS A 529 38.14 50.43 -27.96
CA LYS A 529 37.25 50.00 -26.87
C LYS A 529 35.80 50.22 -27.32
N ARG A 530 35.10 49.14 -27.66
CA ARG A 530 33.66 49.15 -27.94
C ARG A 530 32.93 48.53 -26.74
N ASN A 531 31.91 49.24 -26.24
CA ASN A 531 31.13 48.90 -25.04
C ASN A 531 30.54 47.47 -25.02
N GLY A 532 30.48 46.75 -26.15
CA GLY A 532 30.01 45.37 -26.23
C GLY A 532 30.98 44.32 -25.66
N LEU A 533 32.29 44.61 -25.58
CA LEU A 533 33.30 43.69 -25.02
C LEU A 533 33.28 43.64 -23.48
N ASN A 534 32.89 44.74 -22.84
CA ASN A 534 32.87 44.84 -21.37
C ASN A 534 31.96 43.77 -20.75
N ASN A 535 30.80 43.50 -21.36
CA ASN A 535 29.85 42.54 -20.83
C ASN A 535 30.36 41.10 -20.91
N MET A 536 31.11 40.74 -21.95
CA MET A 536 31.69 39.40 -22.10
C MET A 536 32.91 39.21 -21.20
N GLU A 537 33.76 40.24 -21.05
CA GLU A 537 34.86 40.27 -20.09
C GLU A 537 34.38 40.22 -18.64
N GLU A 538 33.31 40.93 -18.29
CA GLU A 538 32.71 40.92 -16.96
C GLU A 538 32.11 39.56 -16.62
N ARG A 539 31.39 38.93 -17.56
CA ARG A 539 30.89 37.56 -17.41
C ARG A 539 32.03 36.54 -17.26
N ALA A 540 33.14 36.71 -17.98
CA ALA A 540 34.33 35.87 -17.81
C ALA A 540 34.90 36.04 -16.39
N ARG A 541 35.07 37.29 -15.93
CA ARG A 541 35.63 37.60 -14.61
C ARG A 541 34.75 37.09 -13.47
N MET A 542 33.43 37.17 -13.59
CA MET A 542 32.47 36.61 -12.62
C MET A 542 32.64 35.10 -12.45
N LEU A 543 33.04 34.41 -13.51
CA LEU A 543 33.24 32.96 -13.52
C LEU A 543 34.72 32.56 -13.46
N GLU A 544 35.60 33.46 -12.98
CA GLU A 544 37.05 33.22 -12.86
C GLU A 544 37.73 32.79 -14.17
N GLY A 545 37.20 33.25 -15.30
CA GLY A 545 37.68 32.97 -16.65
C GLY A 545 38.33 34.15 -17.35
N THR A 546 38.61 33.94 -18.64
CA THR A 546 39.28 34.89 -19.53
C THR A 546 38.45 35.13 -20.78
N CYS A 547 38.48 36.35 -21.29
CA CYS A 547 37.91 36.72 -22.57
C CYS A 547 38.98 37.46 -23.36
N THR A 548 39.26 37.01 -24.58
CA THR A 548 40.22 37.65 -25.47
C THR A 548 39.60 37.81 -26.85
N ILE A 549 39.90 38.93 -27.49
CA ILE A 549 39.52 39.18 -28.87
C ILE A 549 40.76 39.51 -29.66
N THR A 550 40.95 38.81 -30.76
CA THR A 550 42.06 39.00 -31.68
C THR A 550 41.50 39.24 -33.07
N GLY A 551 42.19 40.06 -33.85
CA GLY A 551 41.79 40.39 -35.20
C GLY A 551 42.85 41.26 -35.85
N ALA A 552 42.96 41.16 -37.17
CA ALA A 552 43.83 42.00 -37.97
C ALA A 552 43.05 42.47 -39.21
N PRO A 553 43.33 43.67 -39.74
CA PRO A 553 42.63 44.18 -40.92
C PRO A 553 42.69 43.18 -42.08
N GLY A 554 41.52 42.79 -42.58
CA GLY A 554 41.37 41.85 -43.71
C GLY A 554 41.61 40.37 -43.38
N ALA A 555 41.84 40.02 -42.11
CA ALA A 555 42.07 38.64 -41.66
C ALA A 555 40.95 38.10 -40.75
N GLY A 556 39.84 38.82 -40.61
CA GLY A 556 38.74 38.43 -39.72
C GLY A 556 38.95 38.77 -38.25
N THR A 557 38.01 38.27 -37.44
CA THR A 557 38.00 38.45 -35.97
C THR A 557 37.85 37.08 -35.30
N SER A 558 38.54 36.87 -34.18
CA SER A 558 38.41 35.70 -33.32
C SER A 558 38.17 36.15 -31.87
N LEU A 559 37.02 35.77 -31.33
CA LEU A 559 36.64 35.97 -29.93
C LEU A 559 36.75 34.64 -29.20
N GLU A 560 37.58 34.58 -28.17
CA GLU A 560 37.76 33.42 -27.30
C GLU A 560 37.36 33.76 -25.87
N TRP A 561 36.41 33.01 -25.33
CA TRP A 561 35.93 33.13 -23.96
C TRP A 561 36.08 31.78 -23.26
N SER A 562 36.76 31.71 -22.11
CA SER A 562 37.05 30.45 -21.42
C SER A 562 36.88 30.57 -19.91
N VAL A 563 36.15 29.64 -19.29
CA VAL A 563 35.91 29.56 -17.84
C VAL A 563 36.17 28.14 -17.31
N PRO A 564 36.57 27.97 -16.04
CA PRO A 564 36.61 26.66 -15.39
C PRO A 564 35.21 26.02 -15.30
N LEU A 565 35.12 24.69 -15.51
CA LEU A 565 33.89 23.90 -15.35
C LEU A 565 33.54 23.61 -13.90
#